data_AF-A0A0B1SSK7-F1
#
_entry.id   AF-A0A0B1SSK7-F1
#
_cell.length_a   1.000
_cell.length_b   1.000
_cell.length_c   1.000
_cell.angle_alpha   90.00
_cell.angle_beta   90.00
_cell.angle_gamma   90.00
#
_symmetry.space_group_name_H-M   'P 1'
#
loop_
_entity.id
_entity.type
_entity.pdbx_description
1 polymer ?
#
loop_
_entity_poly.entity_id
_entity_poly.type
_entity_poly.pdbx_seq_one_letter_code
_entity_poly.pdbx_strand_id
1 'polypeptide(L)'
;MMFFDILRTFSRFFIIFVLFIVAFSIAFFVIMQNRPEFSSVPSAVLKTTIMMIGELEFTAIFHGDMNSHPERLFGPAIAYPLFLFFCVIMTILLMNLLVGLAVDDIKSIQEKAELKRLSMQVDLVLQVEASMPYIRKLTTRSGYVTMLGRKSCWKSLRSRFGFDYSADKGQETDSSDEEKFNSEIRQTIQAQNAQLRGLQENIDNIYARQVRTEAMIRAVLQHLKINYEEVDLKE
;
A
#
# COMPACT_ATOMS: atom_id res chain seq x y z
N MET A 1 5.94 7.07 -1.38
CA MET A 1 7.02 6.25 -0.80
C MET A 1 7.28 4.98 -1.61
N MET A 2 6.29 4.11 -1.88
CA MET A 2 6.52 2.83 -2.59
C MET A 2 7.13 2.92 -4.00
N PHE A 3 6.80 3.93 -4.82
CA PHE A 3 7.37 4.06 -6.17
C PHE A 3 8.89 4.27 -6.17
N PHE A 4 9.41 5.10 -5.26
CA PHE A 4 10.86 5.35 -5.19
C PHE A 4 11.63 4.12 -4.70
N ASP A 5 11.01 3.28 -3.87
CA ASP A 5 11.60 2.02 -3.43
C ASP A 5 11.75 1.04 -4.61
N ILE A 6 10.71 0.91 -5.43
CA ILE A 6 10.74 0.08 -6.65
C ILE A 6 11.75 0.64 -7.66
N LEU A 7 11.77 1.96 -7.87
CA LEU A 7 12.73 2.61 -8.77
C LEU A 7 14.18 2.43 -8.32
N ARG A 8 14.43 2.41 -7.00
CA ARG A 8 15.76 2.15 -6.44
C ARG A 8 16.21 0.72 -6.70
N THR A 9 15.31 -0.25 -6.53
CA THR A 9 15.57 -1.65 -6.87
C THR A 9 15.82 -1.81 -8.36
N PHE A 10 14.96 -1.25 -9.22
CA PHE A 10 15.14 -1.22 -10.67
C PHE A 10 16.50 -0.61 -11.07
N SER A 11 16.86 0.55 -10.51
CA SER A 11 18.13 1.24 -10.82
C SER A 11 19.36 0.41 -10.49
N ARG A 12 19.32 -0.44 -9.45
CA ARG A 12 20.43 -1.33 -9.11
C ARG A 12 20.71 -2.34 -10.23
N PHE A 13 19.67 -2.85 -10.86
CA PHE A 13 19.79 -3.78 -11.99
C PHE A 13 20.03 -3.07 -13.33
N PHE A 14 19.55 -1.82 -13.47
CA PHE A 14 19.72 -0.99 -14.66
C PHE A 14 21.19 -0.73 -15.03
N ILE A 15 22.11 -0.76 -14.06
CA ILE A 15 23.56 -0.62 -14.30
C ILE A 15 24.08 -1.66 -15.31
N ILE A 16 23.53 -2.88 -15.28
CA ILE A 16 23.92 -3.95 -16.20
C ILE A 16 23.54 -3.55 -17.63
N PHE A 17 22.34 -2.99 -17.85
CA PHE A 17 21.93 -2.49 -19.16
C PHE A 17 22.84 -1.39 -19.68
N VAL A 18 23.18 -0.41 -18.84
CA VAL A 18 24.06 0.70 -19.23
C VAL A 18 25.42 0.20 -19.71
N LEU A 19 26.00 -0.79 -19.02
CA LEU A 19 27.28 -1.40 -19.42
C LEU A 19 27.19 -2.01 -20.83
N PHE A 20 26.11 -2.74 -21.12
CA PHE A 20 25.91 -3.33 -22.44
C PHE A 20 25.59 -2.30 -23.52
N ILE A 21 24.81 -1.25 -23.23
CA ILE A 21 24.54 -0.15 -24.17
C ILE A 21 25.86 0.48 -24.59
N VAL A 22 26.74 0.81 -23.65
CA VAL A 22 28.02 1.44 -23.96
C VAL A 22 28.92 0.51 -24.76
N ALA A 23 29.05 -0.76 -24.36
CA ALA A 23 29.90 -1.74 -25.05
C ALA A 23 29.46 -1.97 -26.50
N PHE A 24 28.17 -2.24 -26.73
CA PHE A 24 27.63 -2.50 -28.06
C PHE A 24 27.54 -1.22 -28.90
N SER A 25 27.26 -0.07 -28.29
CA SER A 25 27.25 1.21 -29.01
C SER A 25 28.62 1.54 -29.59
N ILE A 26 29.71 1.29 -28.86
CA ILE A 26 31.07 1.52 -29.37
C ILE A 26 31.38 0.51 -30.48
N ALA A 27 31.02 -0.77 -30.29
CA ALA A 27 31.24 -1.80 -31.32
C ALA A 27 30.50 -1.48 -32.63
N PHE A 28 29.24 -1.05 -32.54
CA PHE A 28 28.43 -0.66 -33.68
C PHE A 28 28.89 0.65 -34.31
N PHE A 29 29.34 1.63 -33.51
CA PHE A 29 29.95 2.85 -34.01
C PHE A 29 31.17 2.55 -34.88
N VAL A 30 32.07 1.67 -34.43
CA VAL A 30 33.30 1.32 -35.19
C VAL A 30 32.98 0.52 -36.46
N ILE A 31 32.09 -0.47 -36.38
CA ILE A 31 31.81 -1.38 -37.50
C ILE A 31 30.87 -0.75 -38.54
N MET A 32 29.92 0.07 -38.10
CA MET A 32 28.85 0.63 -38.92
C MET A 32 28.94 2.15 -39.09
N GLN A 33 30.12 2.75 -38.93
CA GLN A 33 30.35 4.21 -39.08
C GLN A 33 29.82 4.80 -40.40
N ASN A 34 29.68 3.96 -41.43
CA ASN A 34 29.16 4.32 -42.75
C ASN A 34 27.63 4.47 -42.81
N ARG A 35 26.97 4.25 -41.68
CA ARG A 35 25.52 4.40 -41.54
C ARG A 35 25.22 5.72 -40.83
N PRO A 36 24.26 6.52 -41.32
CA PRO A 36 23.93 7.80 -40.70
C PRO A 36 23.53 7.64 -39.23
N GLU A 37 22.89 6.52 -38.87
CA GLU A 37 22.47 6.19 -37.50
C GLU A 37 23.66 5.98 -36.55
N PHE A 38 24.81 5.56 -37.07
CA PHE A 38 26.02 5.26 -36.29
C PHE A 38 27.18 6.21 -36.63
N SER A 39 26.89 7.33 -37.30
CA SER A 39 27.90 8.33 -37.72
C SER A 39 28.52 9.10 -36.55
N SER A 40 27.81 9.21 -35.43
CA SER A 40 28.28 9.88 -34.22
C SER A 40 28.11 8.98 -32.99
N VAL A 41 28.98 9.14 -31.99
CA VAL A 41 28.89 8.36 -30.74
C VAL A 41 27.53 8.55 -30.04
N PRO A 42 26.99 9.78 -29.88
CA PRO A 42 25.66 9.95 -29.28
C PRO A 42 24.53 9.30 -30.09
N SER A 43 24.58 9.40 -31.43
CA SER A 43 23.60 8.74 -32.30
C SER A 43 23.66 7.23 -32.19
N ALA A 44 24.88 6.66 -32.13
CA ALA A 44 25.08 5.22 -31.94
C ALA A 44 24.53 4.75 -30.58
N VAL A 45 24.73 5.52 -29.51
CA VAL A 45 24.19 5.20 -28.18
C VAL A 45 22.66 5.23 -28.21
N LEU A 46 22.08 6.25 -28.83
CA LEU A 46 20.64 6.39 -28.96
C LEU A 46 20.04 5.23 -29.78
N LYS A 47 20.62 4.93 -30.94
CA LYS A 47 20.17 3.82 -31.79
C LYS A 47 20.29 2.48 -31.07
N THR A 48 21.40 2.24 -30.36
CA THR A 48 21.59 1.01 -29.56
C THR A 48 20.57 0.91 -28.43
N THR A 49 20.19 2.03 -27.79
CA THR A 49 19.14 2.06 -26.75
C THR A 49 17.76 1.74 -27.33
N ILE A 50 17.42 2.31 -28.50
CA ILE A 50 16.18 2.01 -29.22
C ILE A 50 16.13 0.52 -29.60
N MET A 51 17.24 -0.02 -30.09
CA MET A 51 17.37 -1.45 -30.41
C MET A 51 17.24 -2.34 -29.17
N MET A 52 17.69 -1.89 -28.00
CA MET A 52 17.50 -2.59 -26.72
C MET A 52 16.03 -2.68 -26.32
N ILE A 53 15.22 -1.65 -26.62
CA ILE A 53 13.77 -1.66 -26.33
C ILE A 53 13.04 -2.71 -27.20
N GLY A 54 13.65 -3.13 -28.31
CA GLY A 54 13.15 -4.19 -29.20
C GLY A 54 12.90 -3.73 -30.63
N GLU A 55 13.19 -2.46 -30.96
CA GLU A 55 13.05 -1.94 -32.31
C GLU A 55 14.26 -2.34 -33.17
N LEU A 56 14.13 -3.47 -33.86
CA LEU A 56 15.17 -4.03 -34.73
C LEU A 56 14.85 -3.78 -36.21
N GLU A 57 15.40 -2.70 -36.75
CA GLU A 57 15.27 -2.37 -38.18
C GLU A 57 16.37 -3.02 -39.03
N PHE A 58 16.37 -4.35 -39.12
CA PHE A 58 17.41 -5.09 -39.84
C PHE A 58 17.55 -4.67 -41.31
N THR A 59 16.43 -4.50 -42.02
CA THR A 59 16.43 -4.11 -43.43
C THR A 59 16.98 -2.69 -43.64
N ALA A 60 16.64 -1.74 -42.76
CA ALA A 60 17.14 -0.37 -42.86
C ALA A 60 18.66 -0.30 -42.63
N ILE A 61 19.17 -1.04 -41.64
CA ILE A 61 20.59 -1.04 -41.27
C ILE A 61 21.45 -1.80 -42.29
N PHE A 62 21.00 -2.98 -42.74
CA PHE A 62 21.82 -3.89 -43.56
C PHE A 62 21.50 -3.84 -45.06
N HIS A 63 20.26 -3.55 -45.45
CA HIS A 63 19.75 -3.65 -46.84
C HIS A 63 19.20 -2.32 -47.39
N GLY A 64 19.55 -1.18 -46.78
CA GLY A 64 19.03 0.14 -47.14
C GLY A 64 19.01 0.43 -48.65
N ASP A 65 17.93 1.07 -49.10
CA ASP A 65 17.66 1.39 -50.50
C ASP A 65 18.84 2.14 -51.15
N MET A 66 19.10 1.89 -52.44
CA MET A 66 20.24 2.43 -53.20
C MET A 66 20.33 3.97 -53.16
N ASN A 67 19.22 4.65 -52.83
CA ASN A 67 19.13 6.11 -52.68
C ASN A 67 19.53 6.63 -51.30
N SER A 68 19.46 5.79 -50.26
CA SER A 68 19.71 6.17 -48.85
C SER A 68 21.09 5.77 -48.36
N HIS A 69 21.68 4.72 -48.95
CA HIS A 69 22.92 4.10 -48.50
C HIS A 69 23.83 3.77 -49.69
N PRO A 70 24.51 4.77 -50.28
CA PRO A 70 25.32 4.58 -51.49
C PRO A 70 26.52 3.65 -51.27
N GLU A 71 26.93 3.42 -50.02
CA GLU A 71 28.09 2.62 -49.69
C GLU A 71 27.75 1.26 -49.07
N ARG A 72 28.55 0.24 -49.44
CA ARG A 72 28.47 -1.10 -48.88
C ARG A 72 28.96 -1.09 -47.43
N LEU A 73 28.31 -1.88 -46.58
CA LEU A 73 28.69 -2.03 -45.18
C LEU A 73 30.16 -2.51 -45.07
N PHE A 74 30.93 -1.88 -44.18
CA PHE A 74 32.30 -2.34 -43.90
C PHE A 74 32.24 -3.72 -43.21
N GLY A 75 32.82 -4.74 -43.86
CA GLY A 75 32.96 -6.08 -43.27
C GLY A 75 31.63 -6.75 -42.86
N PRO A 76 30.70 -7.00 -43.81
CA PRO A 76 29.41 -7.65 -43.50
C PRO A 76 29.59 -9.00 -42.78
N ALA A 77 30.69 -9.70 -43.06
CA ALA A 77 31.06 -10.96 -42.40
C ALA A 77 31.19 -10.85 -40.86
N ILE A 78 31.54 -9.67 -40.33
CA ILE A 78 31.69 -9.43 -38.88
C ILE A 78 30.44 -8.75 -38.31
N ALA A 79 29.80 -7.88 -39.09
CA ALA A 79 28.62 -7.15 -38.65
C ALA A 79 27.41 -8.06 -38.38
N TYR A 80 27.13 -9.03 -39.25
CA TYR A 80 26.03 -9.98 -39.06
C TYR A 80 26.14 -10.83 -37.78
N PRO A 81 27.26 -11.53 -37.50
CA PRO A 81 27.38 -12.32 -36.28
C PRO A 81 27.40 -11.45 -35.02
N LEU A 82 27.99 -10.24 -35.07
CA LEU A 82 27.99 -9.32 -33.94
C LEU A 82 26.57 -8.80 -33.63
N PHE A 83 25.78 -8.49 -34.64
CA PHE A 83 24.37 -8.12 -34.49
C PHE A 83 23.52 -9.27 -33.94
N LEU A 84 23.75 -10.50 -34.41
CA LEU A 84 23.08 -11.68 -33.89
C LEU A 84 23.42 -11.92 -32.41
N PHE A 85 24.70 -11.82 -32.05
CA PHE A 85 25.18 -11.94 -30.67
C PHE A 85 24.56 -10.87 -29.76
N PHE A 86 24.46 -9.63 -30.25
CA PHE A 86 23.72 -8.56 -29.58
C PHE A 86 22.25 -8.95 -29.34
N CYS A 87 21.54 -9.44 -30.36
CA CYS A 87 20.13 -9.82 -30.22
C CYS A 87 19.93 -10.93 -29.18
N VAL A 88 20.81 -11.94 -29.17
CA VAL A 88 20.76 -13.04 -28.19
C VAL A 88 21.00 -12.51 -26.77
N ILE A 89 22.06 -11.73 -26.57
CA ILE A 89 22.36 -11.15 -25.25
C ILE A 89 21.23 -10.25 -24.77
N MET A 90 20.74 -9.34 -25.62
CA MET A 90 19.65 -8.44 -25.24
C MET A 90 18.38 -9.22 -24.90
N THR A 91 18.03 -10.24 -25.68
CA THR A 91 16.86 -11.08 -25.39
C THR A 91 17.01 -11.80 -24.04
N ILE A 92 18.19 -12.35 -23.75
CA ILE A 92 18.48 -13.00 -22.46
C ILE A 92 18.41 -11.97 -21.32
N LEU A 93 18.98 -10.78 -21.49
CA LEU A 93 18.96 -9.73 -20.48
C LEU A 93 17.55 -9.21 -20.21
N LEU A 94 16.76 -8.95 -21.25
CA LEU A 94 15.37 -8.52 -21.11
C LEU A 94 14.55 -9.57 -20.36
N MET A 95 14.66 -10.84 -20.77
CA MET A 95 13.95 -11.93 -20.11
C MET A 95 14.39 -12.10 -18.66
N ASN A 96 15.70 -12.15 -18.39
CA ASN A 96 16.20 -12.39 -17.05
C ASN A 96 15.92 -11.22 -16.10
N LEU A 97 16.02 -9.98 -16.58
CA LEU A 97 15.87 -8.82 -15.71
C LEU A 97 14.41 -8.44 -15.48
N LEU A 98 13.58 -8.42 -16.53
CA LEU A 98 12.17 -8.07 -16.37
C LEU A 98 11.43 -9.14 -15.57
N VAL A 99 11.72 -10.42 -15.83
CA VAL A 99 11.15 -11.52 -15.03
C VAL A 99 11.74 -11.52 -13.63
N GLY A 100 13.06 -11.28 -13.47
CA GLY A 100 13.70 -11.20 -12.16
C GLY A 100 13.10 -10.12 -11.27
N LEU A 101 12.91 -8.91 -11.81
CA LEU A 101 12.28 -7.79 -11.11
C LEU A 101 10.80 -8.08 -10.80
N ALA A 102 10.04 -8.58 -11.77
CA ALA A 102 8.63 -8.89 -11.55
C ALA A 102 8.44 -9.97 -10.47
N VAL A 103 9.33 -10.97 -10.43
CA VAL A 103 9.30 -12.06 -9.45
C VAL A 103 9.77 -11.59 -8.06
N ASP A 104 10.76 -10.72 -7.96
CA ASP A 104 11.19 -10.18 -6.67
C ASP A 104 10.17 -9.18 -6.10
N ASP A 105 9.59 -8.34 -6.96
CA ASP A 105 8.54 -7.40 -6.56
C ASP A 105 7.28 -8.14 -6.10
N ILE A 106 6.80 -9.15 -6.84
CA ILE A 106 5.59 -9.90 -6.46
C ILE A 106 5.79 -10.66 -5.14
N LYS A 107 6.99 -11.22 -4.89
CA LYS A 107 7.30 -11.88 -3.61
C LYS A 107 7.24 -10.90 -2.44
N SER A 108 7.87 -9.73 -2.59
CA SER A 108 7.90 -8.73 -1.52
C SER A 108 6.51 -8.13 -1.22
N ILE A 109 5.66 -8.00 -2.24
CA ILE A 109 4.27 -7.55 -2.10
C ILE A 109 3.43 -8.64 -1.45
N GLN A 110 3.63 -9.90 -1.83
CA GLN A 110 2.90 -11.03 -1.28
C GLN A 110 3.16 -11.20 0.23
N GLU A 111 4.43 -11.15 0.66
CA GLU A 111 4.79 -11.25 2.07
C GLU A 111 4.17 -10.12 2.92
N LYS A 112 4.23 -8.89 2.40
CA LYS A 112 3.59 -7.72 3.05
C LYS A 112 2.07 -7.87 3.11
N ALA A 113 1.44 -8.40 2.06
CA ALA A 113 0.00 -8.61 2.00
C ALA A 113 -0.46 -9.71 2.97
N GLU A 114 0.30 -10.79 3.11
CA GLU A 114 0.01 -11.88 4.05
C GLU A 114 0.06 -11.40 5.52
N LEU A 115 1.12 -10.67 5.90
CA LEU A 115 1.22 -10.06 7.22
C LEU A 115 0.10 -9.04 7.46
N LYS A 116 -0.22 -8.21 6.46
CA LYS A 116 -1.32 -7.25 6.57
C LYS A 116 -2.68 -7.92 6.71
N ARG A 117 -2.89 -9.06 6.04
CA ARG A 117 -4.11 -9.87 6.20
C ARG A 117 -4.23 -10.42 7.62
N LEU A 118 -3.14 -10.94 8.19
CA LEU A 118 -3.14 -11.44 9.56
C LEU A 118 -3.39 -10.33 10.58
N SER A 119 -2.73 -9.18 10.42
CA SER A 119 -2.96 -8.01 11.27
C SER A 119 -4.42 -7.55 11.24
N MET A 120 -5.03 -7.53 10.05
CA MET A 120 -6.45 -7.17 9.91
C MET A 120 -7.38 -8.18 10.59
N GLN A 121 -7.07 -9.48 10.56
CA GLN A 121 -7.82 -10.50 11.29
C GLN A 121 -7.71 -10.31 12.80
N VAL A 122 -6.50 -10.06 13.31
CA VAL A 122 -6.28 -9.80 14.75
C VAL A 122 -7.02 -8.55 15.20
N ASP A 123 -6.95 -7.45 14.43
CA ASP A 123 -7.69 -6.22 14.73
C ASP A 123 -9.20 -6.45 14.78
N LEU A 124 -9.74 -7.23 13.84
CA LEU A 124 -11.15 -7.59 13.83
C LEU A 124 -11.53 -8.41 15.07
N VAL A 125 -10.72 -9.41 15.44
CA VAL A 125 -10.94 -10.23 16.64
C VAL A 125 -10.90 -9.36 17.89
N LEU A 126 -9.91 -8.47 18.02
CA LEU A 126 -9.79 -7.56 19.16
C LEU A 126 -10.99 -6.60 19.26
N GLN A 127 -11.47 -6.07 18.13
CA GLN A 127 -12.69 -5.23 18.11
C GLN A 127 -13.92 -6.02 18.55
N VAL A 128 -14.06 -7.28 18.09
CA VAL A 128 -15.15 -8.16 18.52
C VAL A 128 -15.05 -8.48 20.01
N GLU A 129 -13.88 -8.86 20.51
CA GLU A 129 -13.65 -9.15 21.93
C GLU A 129 -13.92 -7.94 22.83
N ALA A 130 -13.45 -6.76 22.44
CA ALA A 130 -13.72 -5.51 23.15
C ALA A 130 -15.22 -5.15 23.18
N SER A 131 -15.97 -5.48 22.12
CA SER A 131 -17.43 -5.29 22.04
C SER A 131 -18.23 -6.40 22.73
N MET A 132 -17.64 -7.58 22.95
CA MET A 132 -18.29 -8.75 23.52
C MET A 132 -18.92 -8.54 24.91
N PRO A 133 -18.30 -7.82 25.89
CA PRO A 133 -18.97 -7.55 27.17
C PRO A 133 -20.24 -6.69 27.03
N TYR A 134 -20.32 -5.83 26.00
CA TYR A 134 -21.53 -5.05 25.70
C TYR A 134 -22.62 -5.91 25.05
N ILE A 135 -22.22 -6.78 24.09
CA ILE A 135 -23.14 -7.71 23.43
C ILE A 135 -23.68 -8.75 24.44
N ARG A 136 -22.83 -9.28 25.33
CA ARG A 136 -23.23 -10.22 26.37
C ARG A 136 -24.21 -9.58 27.37
N LYS A 137 -24.06 -8.30 27.72
CA LYS A 137 -25.04 -7.57 28.55
C LYS A 137 -26.39 -7.37 27.85
N LEU A 138 -26.42 -7.25 26.53
CA LEU A 138 -27.66 -7.15 25.74
C LEU A 138 -28.34 -8.52 25.57
N THR A 139 -27.56 -9.58 25.34
CA THR A 139 -28.10 -10.95 25.15
C THR A 139 -28.55 -11.59 26.46
N THR A 140 -27.90 -11.29 27.60
CA THR A 140 -28.28 -11.85 28.92
C THR A 140 -29.53 -11.19 29.52
N ARG A 141 -30.12 -10.18 28.86
CA ARG A 141 -31.38 -9.55 29.27
C ARG A 141 -32.62 -10.22 28.67
N SER A 142 -32.45 -11.29 27.89
CA SER A 142 -33.55 -12.11 27.38
C SER A 142 -33.73 -13.36 28.22
N GLY A 143 -34.64 -13.29 29.20
CA GLY A 143 -35.33 -14.45 29.76
C GLY A 143 -34.91 -14.91 31.16
N TYR A 144 -35.36 -14.21 32.20
CA TYR A 144 -35.65 -14.84 33.50
C TYR A 144 -37.15 -14.77 33.74
N VAL A 145 -37.86 -15.83 33.36
CA VAL A 145 -39.19 -16.13 33.93
C VAL A 145 -38.92 -17.00 35.15
N THR A 146 -38.86 -16.38 36.32
CA THR A 146 -38.80 -17.08 37.61
C THR A 146 -40.15 -17.75 37.86
N MET A 147 -40.27 -19.03 37.50
CA MET A 147 -41.35 -19.87 38.03
C MET A 147 -41.01 -20.23 39.48
N LEU A 148 -41.58 -19.46 40.40
CA LEU A 148 -41.58 -19.75 41.83
C LEU A 148 -42.41 -21.01 42.09
N GLY A 149 -41.80 -22.03 42.70
CA GLY A 149 -42.51 -23.03 43.49
C GLY A 149 -42.87 -24.35 42.79
N ARG A 150 -41.91 -25.28 42.73
CA ARG A 150 -42.23 -26.70 42.90
C ARG A 150 -41.11 -27.43 43.64
N LYS A 151 -41.30 -27.65 44.95
CA LYS A 151 -40.50 -28.61 45.71
C LYS A 151 -40.92 -30.02 45.31
N SER A 152 -40.00 -30.98 45.48
CA SER A 152 -40.19 -32.44 45.40
C SER A 152 -39.67 -33.09 44.12
N CYS A 153 -38.53 -33.78 44.26
CA CYS A 153 -38.39 -35.23 44.05
C CYS A 153 -36.90 -35.63 44.09
N TRP A 154 -36.02 -34.74 43.60
CA TRP A 154 -34.59 -35.04 43.42
C TRP A 154 -33.78 -35.06 44.73
N LYS A 155 -34.18 -34.28 45.75
CA LYS A 155 -33.53 -34.33 47.07
C LYS A 155 -33.78 -35.63 47.83
N SER A 156 -34.92 -36.29 47.61
CA SER A 156 -35.25 -37.58 48.25
C SER A 156 -34.59 -38.77 47.54
N LEU A 157 -34.18 -38.61 46.28
CA LEU A 157 -33.52 -39.66 45.51
C LEU A 157 -32.02 -39.70 45.80
N ARG A 158 -31.40 -38.53 46.05
CA ARG A 158 -29.97 -38.41 46.38
C ARG A 158 -29.64 -38.87 47.80
N SER A 159 -30.56 -38.80 48.76
CA SER A 159 -30.33 -39.28 50.13
C SER A 159 -30.46 -40.81 50.28
N ARG A 160 -30.87 -41.53 49.22
CA ARG A 160 -30.97 -43.00 49.21
C ARG A 160 -29.79 -43.71 48.55
N PHE A 161 -29.05 -43.01 47.70
CA PHE A 161 -27.78 -43.46 47.15
C PHE A 161 -26.68 -42.69 47.86
N GLY A 162 -26.11 -43.28 48.91
CA GLY A 162 -25.12 -42.67 49.81
C GLY A 162 -23.85 -42.18 49.12
N PHE A 163 -23.95 -41.05 48.44
CA PHE A 163 -22.89 -40.38 47.72
C PHE A 163 -22.68 -38.99 48.33
N ASP A 164 -22.23 -38.98 49.58
CA ASP A 164 -21.55 -37.83 50.17
C ASP A 164 -20.06 -38.15 50.18
N TYR A 165 -19.31 -37.49 49.30
CA TYR A 165 -17.88 -37.32 49.46
C TYR A 165 -17.61 -35.85 49.76
N SER A 166 -16.90 -35.65 50.86
CA SER A 166 -16.60 -34.39 51.49
C SER A 166 -15.82 -33.40 50.62
N ALA A 167 -16.11 -32.13 50.88
CA ALA A 167 -15.24 -30.96 50.88
C ALA A 167 -13.96 -30.98 50.03
N ASP A 168 -13.84 -29.99 49.14
CA ASP A 168 -12.56 -29.28 48.98
C ASP A 168 -12.77 -27.78 48.71
N LYS A 169 -11.95 -26.96 49.38
CA LYS A 169 -11.83 -25.51 49.24
C LYS A 169 -10.65 -25.24 48.31
N GLY A 170 -10.86 -24.49 47.22
CA GLY A 170 -9.77 -23.82 46.49
C GLY A 170 -10.25 -22.40 46.17
N GLN A 171 -9.84 -21.38 46.92
CA GLN A 171 -8.58 -20.63 46.87
C GLN A 171 -8.72 -19.39 45.95
N GLU A 172 -8.94 -18.26 46.61
CA GLU A 172 -8.96 -16.89 46.09
C GLU A 172 -7.53 -16.44 45.75
N THR A 173 -7.24 -16.16 44.48
CA THR A 173 -6.08 -15.37 44.03
C THR A 173 -6.31 -14.96 42.58
N ASP A 174 -6.96 -13.81 42.33
CA ASP A 174 -6.80 -13.07 41.05
C ASP A 174 -7.33 -11.61 41.03
N SER A 175 -7.70 -11.02 42.17
CA SER A 175 -8.43 -9.75 42.18
C SER A 175 -7.58 -8.48 41.99
N SER A 176 -6.25 -8.57 41.98
CA SER A 176 -5.36 -7.38 42.04
C SER A 176 -4.93 -6.85 40.66
N ASP A 177 -4.76 -7.74 39.68
CA ASP A 177 -4.22 -7.35 38.37
C ASP A 177 -5.32 -6.88 37.40
N GLU A 178 -6.54 -7.43 37.49
CA GLU A 178 -7.70 -6.93 36.76
C GLU A 178 -8.10 -5.50 37.20
N GLU A 179 -7.98 -5.16 38.48
CA GLU A 179 -8.31 -3.81 38.96
C GLU A 179 -7.31 -2.75 38.47
N LYS A 180 -6.02 -3.09 38.42
CA LYS A 180 -4.98 -2.19 37.89
C LYS A 180 -5.19 -1.92 36.41
N PHE A 181 -5.41 -2.96 35.61
CA PHE A 181 -5.64 -2.84 34.17
C PHE A 181 -6.90 -2.01 33.86
N ASN A 182 -8.00 -2.26 34.59
CA ASN A 182 -9.23 -1.48 34.44
C ASN A 182 -9.07 0.00 34.84
N SER A 183 -8.23 0.29 35.84
CA SER A 183 -7.96 1.67 36.26
C SER A 183 -7.15 2.45 35.22
N GLU A 184 -6.18 1.80 34.57
CA GLU A 184 -5.33 2.39 33.52
C GLU A 184 -6.13 2.70 32.24
N ILE A 185 -7.03 1.79 31.85
CA ILE A 185 -7.96 2.04 30.73
C ILE A 185 -8.90 3.20 31.04
N ARG A 186 -9.41 3.30 32.27
CA ARG A 186 -10.29 4.43 32.64
C ARG A 186 -9.55 5.76 32.59
N GLN A 187 -8.28 5.80 32.98
CA GLN A 187 -7.47 7.02 32.91
C GLN A 187 -7.21 7.46 31.46
N THR A 188 -6.89 6.53 30.56
CA THR A 188 -6.68 6.85 29.14
C THR A 188 -7.95 7.36 28.45
N ILE A 189 -9.10 6.75 28.74
CA ILE A 189 -10.40 7.21 28.24
C ILE A 189 -10.76 8.60 28.77
N GLN A 190 -10.47 8.88 30.05
CA GLN A 190 -10.70 10.21 30.62
C GLN A 190 -9.79 11.27 29.99
N ALA A 191 -8.53 10.94 29.73
CA ALA A 191 -7.59 11.83 29.05
C ALA A 191 -8.03 12.17 27.62
N GLN A 192 -8.49 11.17 26.85
CA GLN A 192 -9.03 11.40 25.50
C GLN A 192 -10.31 12.25 25.51
N ASN A 193 -11.23 12.01 26.45
CA ASN A 193 -12.44 12.81 26.58
C ASN A 193 -12.14 14.28 26.94
N ALA A 194 -11.10 14.54 27.74
CA ALA A 194 -10.67 15.89 28.04
C ALA A 194 -10.11 16.61 26.79
N GLN A 195 -9.37 15.91 25.94
CA GLN A 195 -8.89 16.47 24.66
C GLN A 195 -10.02 16.77 23.69
N LEU A 196 -11.03 15.90 23.58
CA LEU A 196 -12.20 16.14 22.74
C LEU A 196 -12.99 17.38 23.17
N ARG A 197 -13.08 17.64 24.47
CA ARG A 197 -13.70 18.88 24.99
C ARG A 197 -12.94 20.13 24.56
N GLY A 198 -11.61 20.10 24.57
CA GLY A 198 -10.80 21.21 24.06
C GLY A 198 -10.98 21.45 22.56
N LEU A 199 -11.12 20.38 21.77
CA LEU A 199 -11.44 20.49 20.35
C LEU A 199 -12.83 21.09 20.11
N GLN A 200 -13.83 20.68 20.90
CA GLN A 200 -15.17 21.23 20.83
C GLN A 200 -15.17 22.74 21.09
N GLU A 201 -14.48 23.19 22.15
CA GLU A 201 -14.38 24.61 22.49
C GLU A 201 -13.65 25.42 21.40
N ASN A 202 -12.60 24.85 20.80
CA ASN A 202 -11.92 25.47 19.66
C ASN A 202 -12.83 25.60 18.44
N ILE A 203 -13.63 24.57 18.14
CA ILE A 203 -14.62 24.59 17.06
C ILE A 203 -15.66 25.68 17.31
N ASP A 204 -16.19 25.78 18.53
CA ASP A 204 -17.16 26.82 18.89
C ASP A 204 -16.57 28.24 18.73
N ASN A 205 -15.29 28.42 19.09
CA ASN A 205 -14.58 29.68 18.89
C ASN A 205 -14.40 30.01 17.39
N ILE A 206 -14.09 29.01 16.57
CA ILE A 206 -13.98 29.17 15.10
C ILE A 206 -15.34 29.59 14.52
N TYR A 207 -16.44 28.93 14.91
CA TYR A 207 -17.79 29.32 14.48
C TYR A 207 -18.13 30.77 14.88
N ALA A 208 -17.83 31.15 16.12
CA ALA A 208 -18.06 32.52 16.58
C ALA A 208 -17.25 33.56 15.79
N ARG A 209 -16.01 33.24 15.40
CA ARG A 209 -15.19 34.10 14.52
C ARG A 209 -15.78 34.18 13.11
N GLN A 210 -16.24 33.07 12.56
CA GLN A 210 -16.80 33.01 11.22
C GLN A 210 -18.05 33.90 11.09
N VAL A 211 -18.95 33.84 12.06
CA VAL A 211 -20.13 34.72 12.10
C VAL A 211 -19.73 36.20 12.16
N ARG A 212 -18.70 36.56 12.94
CA ARG A 212 -18.20 37.95 12.98
C ARG A 212 -17.58 38.38 11.65
N THR A 213 -16.83 37.50 11.00
CA THR A 213 -16.23 37.82 9.69
C THR A 213 -17.31 37.98 8.63
N GLU A 214 -18.35 37.15 8.62
CA GLU A 214 -19.49 37.31 7.72
C GLU A 214 -20.23 38.62 7.97
N ALA A 215 -20.46 38.99 9.23
CA ALA A 215 -21.07 40.27 9.58
C ALA A 215 -20.20 41.47 9.14
N MET A 216 -18.88 41.39 9.31
CA MET A 216 -17.95 42.42 8.84
C MET A 216 -17.95 42.54 7.31
N ILE A 217 -17.95 41.41 6.59
CA ILE A 217 -18.04 41.38 5.13
C ILE A 217 -19.37 42.00 4.68
N ARG A 218 -20.49 41.64 5.30
CA ARG A 218 -21.80 42.22 5.00
C ARG A 218 -21.83 43.73 5.24
N ALA A 219 -21.21 44.23 6.31
CA ALA A 219 -21.11 45.67 6.58
C ALA A 219 -20.25 46.42 5.54
N VAL A 220 -19.13 45.82 5.13
CA VAL A 220 -18.27 46.38 4.07
C VAL A 220 -18.99 46.40 2.72
N LEU A 221 -19.71 45.32 2.38
CA LEU A 221 -20.50 45.22 1.15
C LEU A 221 -21.63 46.27 1.12
N GLN A 222 -22.31 46.50 2.25
CA GLN A 222 -23.30 47.57 2.38
C GLN A 222 -22.68 48.96 2.16
N HIS A 223 -21.50 49.24 2.72
CA HIS A 223 -20.82 50.51 2.52
C HIS A 223 -20.38 50.73 1.06
N LEU A 224 -20.05 49.65 0.34
CA LEU A 224 -19.68 49.67 -1.08
C LEU A 224 -20.88 49.70 -2.05
N LYS A 225 -22.13 49.71 -1.56
CA LYS A 225 -23.38 49.67 -2.35
C LYS A 225 -23.44 48.52 -3.37
N ILE A 226 -22.82 47.38 -3.07
CA ILE A 226 -22.90 46.18 -3.90
C ILE A 226 -24.14 45.38 -3.46
N ASN A 227 -25.09 45.16 -4.35
CA ASN A 227 -26.32 44.41 -4.06
C ASN A 227 -26.02 42.91 -4.10
N TYR A 228 -26.16 42.19 -2.98
CA TYR A 228 -25.72 40.79 -2.82
C TYR A 228 -26.84 39.80 -2.47
N GLU A 229 -28.12 40.21 -2.55
CA GLU A 229 -29.28 39.36 -2.22
C GLU A 229 -29.48 38.14 -3.14
N GLU A 230 -28.68 37.95 -4.20
CA GLU A 230 -28.88 36.86 -5.17
C GLU A 230 -28.07 35.57 -4.91
N VAL A 231 -27.17 35.53 -3.91
CA VAL A 231 -26.30 34.35 -3.71
C VAL A 231 -26.87 33.33 -2.72
N ASP A 232 -27.71 33.74 -1.76
CA ASP A 232 -28.25 32.84 -0.72
C ASP A 232 -29.52 32.05 -1.15
N LEU A 233 -29.99 32.16 -2.41
CA LEU A 233 -31.19 31.48 -2.91
C LEU A 233 -30.94 30.31 -3.89
N LYS A 234 -29.69 29.83 -4.00
CA LYS A 234 -29.36 28.63 -4.78
C LYS A 234 -28.59 27.60 -3.95
N GLU A 235 -29.22 27.10 -2.90
CA GLU A 235 -29.11 25.69 -2.48
C GLU A 235 -30.48 25.17 -2.04
#